data_AF-A0A956YKS7-F1
#
_entry.id   AF-A0A956YKS7-F1
#
_cell.length_a   1.000
_cell.length_b   1.000
_cell.length_c   1.000
_cell.angle_alpha   90.00
_cell.angle_beta   90.00
_cell.angle_gamma   90.00
#
_symmetry.space_group_name_H-M   'P 1'
#
loop_
_entity.id
_entity.type
_entity.pdbx_description
1 polymer ?
#
loop_
_entity_poly.entity_id
_entity_poly.type
_entity_poly.pdbx_seq_one_letter_code
_entity_poly.pdbx_strand_id
1 'polypeptide(L)'
;MTDASPTAENGQDKPVDLRKLLRAINDSFSEEDLRDLCFELRLDFENLPGTVKKDKVRELIIHFDRRKRVNVLVAAFSELRPQVNIEAIIVEEIDDDPSSARIEIHQADILPAQDKSNTVIASKSFGAIVRMLTREDVRTAVVTFQTDFQAASQQIDQMNDYKQIHDLFQILETQYDLIYRDQKRLPDDDMAWEDIASAETELNTRITDLVTLSKSDTFAGGDVLWATQLETVKERMQTAVNSDDLEALNGGVSLLSRVLTRHPTRINAQLVAVANALRLDNLEKAITTISSSLAEADVAMDNMVEEVKNGKSALAGLDERLSGLVREHNAWQNIDDEVRRVKTAVSQNKLMELEDAWFDLQPMTQEMIAANPEAEWAINLGTAMANLEPAIEQQLNSKVRRLFMRYHTYVGHRFREVDLELLSLCTELQRVGEQIDLLLRQFNK
;
A
#
# COMPACT_ATOMS: atom_id res chain seq x y z
N MET A 1 -47.21 13.05 -26.13
CA MET A 1 -46.93 12.76 -24.71
C MET A 1 -45.78 11.80 -24.71
N THR A 2 -44.63 12.34 -24.33
CA THR A 2 -43.28 11.81 -24.52
C THR A 2 -43.04 10.59 -23.65
N ASP A 3 -42.68 9.51 -24.32
CA ASP A 3 -42.13 8.29 -23.75
C ASP A 3 -40.71 8.64 -23.25
N ALA A 4 -40.56 8.71 -21.94
CA ALA A 4 -39.28 8.96 -21.31
C ALA A 4 -38.45 7.68 -21.42
N SER A 5 -37.49 7.67 -22.35
CA SER A 5 -36.41 6.69 -22.36
C SER A 5 -35.72 6.67 -20.99
N PRO A 6 -35.37 5.50 -20.44
CA PRO A 6 -34.67 5.42 -19.19
C PRO A 6 -33.31 6.11 -19.36
N THR A 7 -33.13 7.20 -18.62
CA THR A 7 -31.86 7.87 -18.43
C THR A 7 -30.83 6.83 -17.99
N ALA A 8 -29.68 6.83 -18.67
CA ALA A 8 -28.50 6.04 -18.31
C ALA A 8 -27.90 6.57 -17.00
N GLU A 9 -28.63 6.40 -15.90
CA GLU A 9 -28.16 6.64 -14.54
C GLU A 9 -27.49 5.36 -14.01
N ASN A 10 -26.31 5.52 -13.40
CA ASN A 10 -25.56 4.51 -12.64
C ASN A 10 -24.79 3.43 -13.41
N GLY A 11 -23.88 3.84 -14.31
CA GLY A 11 -22.65 3.08 -14.59
C GLY A 11 -21.62 3.19 -13.45
N GLN A 12 -22.06 3.09 -12.19
CA GLN A 12 -21.17 3.02 -11.02
C GLN A 12 -20.42 1.68 -11.02
N ASP A 13 -19.26 1.65 -10.35
CA ASP A 13 -18.49 0.47 -9.93
C ASP A 13 -19.41 -0.58 -9.27
N LYS A 14 -20.15 -1.34 -10.08
CA LYS A 14 -20.95 -2.42 -9.54
C LYS A 14 -19.98 -3.48 -9.04
N PRO A 15 -20.11 -3.92 -7.78
CA PRO A 15 -19.18 -4.88 -7.21
C PRO A 15 -19.15 -6.16 -8.04
N VAL A 16 -17.94 -6.73 -8.17
CA VAL A 16 -17.72 -7.96 -8.93
C VAL A 16 -17.71 -9.14 -7.96
N ASP A 17 -18.54 -10.15 -8.21
CA ASP A 17 -18.50 -11.40 -7.46
C ASP A 17 -17.26 -12.21 -7.89
N LEU A 18 -16.23 -12.20 -7.05
CA LEU A 18 -14.94 -12.86 -7.32
C LEU A 18 -15.09 -14.38 -7.50
N ARG A 19 -16.07 -15.01 -6.84
CA ARG A 19 -16.31 -16.46 -6.97
C ARG A 19 -16.90 -16.77 -8.35
N LYS A 20 -17.85 -15.96 -8.81
CA LYS A 20 -18.41 -16.07 -10.16
C LYS A 20 -17.38 -15.73 -11.22
N LEU A 21 -16.53 -14.71 -11.01
CA LEU A 21 -15.45 -14.36 -11.91
C LEU A 21 -14.44 -15.51 -12.05
N LEU A 22 -14.03 -16.11 -10.92
CA LEU A 22 -13.16 -17.29 -10.91
C LEU A 22 -13.73 -18.44 -11.72
N ARG A 23 -15.02 -18.76 -11.52
CA ARG A 23 -15.70 -19.81 -12.29
C ARG A 23 -15.73 -19.46 -13.78
N ALA A 24 -16.15 -18.24 -14.11
CA ALA A 24 -16.28 -17.78 -15.49
C ALA A 24 -14.95 -17.84 -16.27
N ILE A 25 -13.85 -17.35 -15.68
CA ILE A 25 -12.51 -17.41 -16.29
C ILE A 25 -12.07 -18.87 -16.42
N ASN A 26 -12.17 -19.66 -15.34
CA ASN A 26 -11.70 -21.04 -15.34
C ASN A 26 -12.44 -21.93 -16.38
N ASP A 27 -13.72 -21.66 -16.61
CA ASP A 27 -14.55 -22.44 -17.53
C ASP A 27 -14.42 -21.96 -18.99
N SER A 28 -14.06 -20.68 -19.21
CA SER A 28 -14.03 -20.06 -20.55
C SER A 28 -12.63 -19.96 -21.17
N PHE A 29 -11.56 -20.17 -20.38
CA PHE A 29 -10.17 -20.05 -20.80
C PHE A 29 -9.44 -21.40 -20.73
N SER A 30 -8.69 -21.74 -21.78
CA SER A 30 -7.59 -22.71 -21.68
C SER A 30 -6.39 -22.08 -20.96
N GLU A 31 -5.31 -22.84 -20.75
CA GLU A 31 -4.08 -22.28 -20.17
C GLU A 31 -3.38 -21.30 -21.12
N GLU A 32 -3.39 -21.58 -22.42
CA GLU A 32 -2.82 -20.70 -23.45
C GLU A 32 -3.60 -19.37 -23.50
N ASP A 33 -4.93 -19.44 -23.51
CA ASP A 33 -5.77 -18.23 -23.45
C ASP A 33 -5.49 -17.41 -22.17
N LEU A 34 -5.18 -18.08 -21.06
CA LEU A 34 -4.90 -17.42 -19.79
C LEU A 34 -3.54 -16.69 -19.84
N ARG A 35 -2.56 -17.24 -20.57
CA ARG A 35 -1.30 -16.54 -20.87
C ARG A 35 -1.56 -15.30 -21.72
N ASP A 36 -2.42 -15.40 -22.73
CA ASP A 36 -2.81 -14.25 -23.56
C ASP A 36 -3.52 -13.18 -22.73
N LEU A 37 -4.45 -13.58 -21.84
CA LEU A 37 -5.08 -12.64 -20.91
C LEU A 37 -4.06 -11.95 -20.00
N CYS A 38 -3.08 -12.69 -19.47
CA CYS A 38 -2.01 -12.09 -18.65
C CYS A 38 -1.14 -11.14 -19.48
N PHE A 39 -0.82 -11.49 -20.73
CA PHE A 39 -0.08 -10.62 -21.64
C PHE A 39 -0.83 -9.31 -21.91
N GLU A 40 -2.14 -9.37 -22.21
CA GLU A 40 -3.01 -8.19 -22.36
C GLU A 40 -3.10 -7.35 -21.08
N LEU A 41 -2.96 -7.99 -19.91
CA LEU A 41 -2.90 -7.34 -18.61
C LEU A 41 -1.50 -6.85 -18.23
N ARG A 42 -0.50 -7.06 -19.10
CA ARG A 42 0.93 -6.77 -18.85
C ARG A 42 1.43 -7.43 -17.56
N LEU A 43 0.98 -8.65 -17.31
CA LEU A 43 1.36 -9.49 -16.19
C LEU A 43 2.12 -10.73 -16.70
N ASP A 44 3.25 -11.05 -16.08
CA ASP A 44 3.96 -12.29 -16.37
C ASP A 44 3.23 -13.50 -15.77
N PHE A 45 2.68 -14.34 -16.66
CA PHE A 45 1.98 -15.56 -16.27
C PHE A 45 2.87 -16.52 -15.46
N GLU A 46 4.17 -16.58 -15.73
CA GLU A 46 5.09 -17.48 -15.04
C GLU A 46 5.31 -17.05 -13.59
N ASN A 47 5.17 -15.75 -13.29
CA ASN A 47 5.33 -15.18 -11.94
C ASN A 47 4.10 -15.39 -11.04
N LEU A 48 2.93 -15.72 -11.59
CA LEU A 48 1.75 -16.04 -10.78
C LEU A 48 1.97 -17.30 -9.93
N PRO A 49 1.63 -17.33 -8.63
CA PRO A 49 1.73 -18.56 -7.84
C PRO A 49 0.75 -19.66 -8.31
N GLY A 50 1.09 -20.91 -8.03
CA GLY A 50 0.26 -22.08 -8.34
C GLY A 50 0.82 -22.98 -9.44
N THR A 51 0.47 -24.27 -9.41
CA THR A 51 0.96 -25.28 -10.37
C THR A 51 -0.08 -25.69 -11.40
N VAL A 52 -1.35 -25.43 -11.13
CA VAL A 52 -2.46 -25.74 -12.02
C VAL A 52 -3.21 -24.48 -12.42
N LYS A 53 -3.84 -24.50 -13.61
CA LYS A 53 -4.62 -23.37 -14.16
C LYS A 53 -5.53 -22.70 -13.14
N LYS A 54 -6.29 -23.49 -12.38
CA LYS A 54 -7.24 -22.98 -11.38
C LYS A 54 -6.57 -22.13 -10.29
N ASP A 55 -5.38 -22.52 -9.85
CA ASP A 55 -4.62 -21.78 -8.84
C ASP A 55 -4.10 -20.48 -9.44
N LYS A 56 -3.56 -20.52 -10.67
CA LYS A 56 -3.13 -19.32 -11.42
C LYS A 56 -4.27 -18.31 -11.62
N VAL A 57 -5.48 -18.77 -11.98
CA VAL A 57 -6.66 -17.88 -12.10
C VAL A 57 -7.04 -17.27 -10.75
N ARG A 58 -6.98 -18.05 -9.67
CA ARG A 58 -7.25 -17.54 -8.32
C ARG A 58 -6.26 -16.43 -7.97
N GLU A 59 -4.96 -16.66 -8.18
CA GLU A 59 -3.92 -15.67 -7.90
C GLU A 59 -4.04 -14.43 -8.79
N LEU A 60 -4.42 -14.58 -10.07
CA LEU A 60 -4.73 -13.46 -10.95
C LEU A 60 -5.86 -12.60 -10.37
N ILE A 61 -6.96 -13.21 -9.93
CA ILE A 61 -8.07 -12.45 -9.34
C ILE A 61 -7.65 -11.76 -8.04
N ILE A 62 -6.92 -12.46 -7.16
CA ILE A 62 -6.39 -11.89 -5.93
C ILE A 62 -5.46 -10.71 -6.23
N HIS A 63 -4.62 -10.82 -7.26
CA HIS A 63 -3.71 -9.76 -7.69
C HIS A 63 -4.46 -8.47 -8.04
N PHE A 64 -5.57 -8.56 -8.78
CA PHE A 64 -6.39 -7.41 -9.17
C PHE A 64 -7.32 -6.93 -8.03
N ASP A 65 -7.83 -7.83 -7.18
CA ASP A 65 -8.70 -7.48 -6.04
C ASP A 65 -7.95 -6.70 -4.96
N ARG A 66 -6.75 -7.16 -4.58
CA ARG A 66 -5.88 -6.45 -3.63
C ARG A 66 -5.55 -5.04 -4.09
N ARG A 67 -5.48 -4.83 -5.41
CA ARG A 67 -5.23 -3.53 -6.03
C ARG A 67 -6.50 -2.71 -6.24
N LYS A 68 -7.70 -3.20 -5.96
CA LYS A 68 -8.97 -2.52 -6.32
C LYS A 68 -9.07 -2.25 -7.83
N ARG A 69 -8.58 -3.20 -8.64
CA ARG A 69 -8.49 -3.11 -10.11
C ARG A 69 -9.25 -4.22 -10.84
N VAL A 70 -10.20 -4.87 -10.17
CA VAL A 70 -10.93 -6.03 -10.71
C VAL A 70 -11.70 -5.68 -11.99
N ASN A 71 -12.16 -4.44 -12.15
CA ASN A 71 -12.89 -4.06 -13.35
C ASN A 71 -11.99 -4.05 -14.60
N VAL A 72 -10.69 -3.81 -14.44
CA VAL A 72 -9.71 -3.94 -15.53
C VAL A 72 -9.59 -5.39 -16.01
N LEU A 73 -9.56 -6.34 -15.06
CA LEU A 73 -9.57 -7.77 -15.38
C LEU A 73 -10.88 -8.18 -16.05
N VAL A 74 -12.03 -7.71 -15.55
CA VAL A 74 -13.34 -7.99 -16.15
C VAL A 74 -13.45 -7.42 -17.56
N ALA A 75 -12.95 -6.20 -17.79
CA ALA A 75 -12.92 -5.58 -19.11
C ALA A 75 -12.09 -6.39 -20.11
N ALA A 76 -10.86 -6.77 -19.73
CA ALA A 76 -10.00 -7.62 -20.57
C ALA A 76 -10.62 -9.00 -20.85
N PHE A 77 -11.23 -9.61 -19.83
CA PHE A 77 -11.95 -10.87 -19.96
C PHE A 77 -13.11 -10.77 -20.96
N SER A 78 -13.92 -9.70 -20.87
CA SER A 78 -15.05 -9.44 -21.77
C SER A 78 -14.60 -9.24 -23.22
N GLU A 79 -13.47 -8.58 -23.44
CA GLU A 79 -12.89 -8.36 -24.77
C GLU A 79 -12.45 -9.66 -25.44
N LEU A 80 -11.78 -10.54 -24.69
CA LEU A 80 -11.33 -11.83 -25.20
C LEU A 80 -12.45 -12.88 -25.30
N ARG A 81 -13.55 -12.71 -24.56
CA ARG A 81 -14.71 -13.62 -24.53
C ARG A 81 -16.04 -12.87 -24.57
N PRO A 82 -16.36 -12.20 -25.70
CA PRO A 82 -17.59 -11.40 -25.81
C PRO A 82 -18.88 -12.22 -25.70
N GLN A 83 -18.81 -13.54 -25.85
CA GLN A 83 -19.94 -14.46 -25.70
C GLN A 83 -20.30 -14.79 -24.24
N VAL A 84 -19.43 -14.50 -23.28
CA VAL A 84 -19.70 -14.79 -21.87
C VAL A 84 -20.56 -13.69 -21.27
N ASN A 85 -21.63 -14.06 -20.55
CA ASN A 85 -22.49 -13.09 -19.89
C ASN A 85 -21.79 -12.49 -18.66
N ILE A 86 -21.17 -11.32 -18.84
CA ILE A 86 -20.48 -10.57 -17.79
C ILE A 86 -21.45 -10.01 -16.74
N GLU A 87 -22.68 -9.67 -17.13
CA GLU A 87 -23.69 -9.12 -16.21
C GLU A 87 -24.03 -10.09 -15.08
N ALA A 88 -23.89 -11.40 -15.31
CA ALA A 88 -24.10 -12.41 -14.27
C ALA A 88 -23.03 -12.41 -13.17
N ILE A 89 -21.85 -11.86 -13.46
CA ILE A 89 -20.70 -11.75 -12.56
C ILE A 89 -20.80 -10.50 -11.68
N ILE A 90 -21.45 -9.47 -12.21
CA ILE A 90 -21.67 -8.19 -11.53
C ILE A 90 -22.83 -8.36 -10.54
N VAL A 91 -22.65 -7.94 -9.29
CA VAL A 91 -23.68 -7.98 -8.24
C VAL A 91 -24.23 -6.59 -7.95
N GLU A 92 -25.50 -6.52 -7.57
CA GLU A 92 -26.14 -5.26 -7.15
C GLU A 92 -25.77 -4.88 -5.71
N GLU A 93 -25.49 -5.87 -4.85
CA GLU A 93 -25.02 -5.69 -3.47
C GLU A 93 -23.98 -6.77 -3.12
N ILE A 94 -22.94 -6.40 -2.37
CA ILE A 94 -21.97 -7.36 -1.81
C ILE A 94 -22.66 -8.05 -0.64
N ASP A 95 -22.79 -9.37 -0.70
CA ASP A 95 -23.17 -10.18 0.46
C ASP A 95 -22.00 -10.16 1.45
N ASP A 96 -22.16 -9.50 2.60
CA ASP A 96 -21.17 -9.42 3.69
C ASP A 96 -21.03 -10.78 4.42
N ASP A 97 -20.75 -11.84 3.66
CA ASP A 97 -20.45 -13.17 4.21
C ASP A 97 -19.02 -13.19 4.77
N PRO A 98 -18.84 -13.22 6.11
CA PRO A 98 -17.53 -13.16 6.76
C PRO A 98 -16.68 -14.42 6.52
N SER A 99 -17.19 -15.45 5.85
CA SER A 99 -16.44 -16.65 5.48
C SER A 99 -15.62 -16.51 4.19
N SER A 100 -15.81 -15.42 3.44
CA SER A 100 -14.95 -15.08 2.30
C SER A 100 -13.66 -14.48 2.83
N ALA A 101 -12.66 -15.33 3.08
CA ALA A 101 -11.33 -14.94 3.52
C ALA A 101 -10.64 -14.00 2.51
N ARG A 102 -11.02 -12.72 2.54
CA ARG A 102 -10.19 -11.63 2.07
C ARG A 102 -8.96 -11.66 2.95
N ILE A 103 -7.79 -11.52 2.35
CA ILE A 103 -6.59 -11.22 3.10
C ILE A 103 -6.79 -9.80 3.59
N GLU A 104 -7.43 -9.69 4.75
CA GLU A 104 -7.58 -8.46 5.50
C GLU A 104 -6.20 -8.09 6.02
N ILE A 105 -5.37 -7.50 5.15
CA ILE A 105 -4.47 -6.46 5.65
C ILE A 105 -5.45 -5.48 6.31
N HIS A 106 -5.42 -5.36 7.63
CA HIS A 106 -6.31 -4.49 8.39
C HIS A 106 -6.21 -3.06 7.84
N GLN A 107 -7.01 -2.75 6.83
CA GLN A 107 -7.20 -1.41 6.30
C GLN A 107 -8.14 -0.74 7.29
N ALA A 108 -7.57 -0.27 8.39
CA ALA A 108 -8.27 0.70 9.22
C ALA A 108 -8.58 1.88 8.29
N ASP A 109 -9.87 2.11 8.04
CA ASP A 109 -10.35 3.11 7.11
C ASP A 109 -10.22 4.53 7.71
N ILE A 110 -8.98 4.93 7.98
CA ILE A 110 -8.63 6.13 8.75
C ILE A 110 -8.41 7.36 7.88
N LEU A 111 -8.52 7.22 6.55
CA LEU A 111 -8.35 8.34 5.65
C LEU A 111 -9.48 9.37 5.87
N PRO A 112 -9.16 10.68 5.94
CA PRO A 112 -10.17 11.73 6.03
C PRO A 112 -11.23 11.62 4.91
N ALA A 113 -12.49 11.92 5.24
CA ALA A 113 -13.59 11.83 4.27
C ALA A 113 -13.38 12.68 3.00
N GLN A 114 -12.70 13.82 3.14
CA GLN A 114 -12.36 14.69 2.02
C GLN A 114 -11.40 14.01 1.03
N ASP A 115 -10.40 13.28 1.54
CA ASP A 115 -9.40 12.61 0.71
C ASP A 115 -10.04 11.45 -0.08
N LYS A 116 -10.93 10.67 0.56
CA LYS A 116 -11.76 9.65 -0.12
C LYS A 116 -12.67 10.27 -1.16
N SER A 117 -13.27 11.42 -0.85
CA SER A 117 -14.10 12.14 -1.80
C SER A 117 -13.28 12.55 -3.03
N ASN A 118 -12.05 13.05 -2.83
CA ASN A 118 -11.16 13.43 -3.91
C ASN A 118 -10.78 12.22 -4.81
N THR A 119 -10.46 11.05 -4.25
CA THR A 119 -10.16 9.85 -5.08
C THR A 119 -11.37 9.41 -5.91
N VAL A 120 -12.57 9.42 -5.32
CA VAL A 120 -13.82 9.11 -6.03
C VAL A 120 -14.11 10.13 -7.14
N ILE A 121 -13.95 11.42 -6.87
CA ILE A 121 -14.18 12.49 -7.87
C ILE A 121 -13.17 12.37 -9.03
N ALA A 122 -11.89 12.17 -8.73
CA ALA A 122 -10.85 11.97 -9.75
C ALA A 122 -11.12 10.72 -10.60
N SER A 123 -11.49 9.60 -9.97
CA SER A 123 -11.91 8.37 -10.66
C SER A 123 -13.09 8.61 -11.61
N LYS A 124 -14.16 9.26 -11.13
CA LYS A 124 -15.33 9.60 -11.95
C LYS A 124 -14.99 10.47 -13.15
N SER A 125 -14.08 11.42 -13.00
CA SER A 125 -13.58 12.25 -14.10
C SER A 125 -12.96 11.39 -15.21
N PHE A 126 -12.08 10.44 -14.88
CA PHE A 126 -11.53 9.54 -15.89
C PHE A 126 -12.59 8.64 -16.52
N GLY A 127 -13.54 8.12 -15.74
CA GLY A 127 -14.69 7.39 -16.26
C GLY A 127 -15.55 8.23 -17.23
N ALA A 128 -15.68 9.54 -17.00
CA ALA A 128 -16.36 10.46 -17.91
C ALA A 128 -15.57 10.62 -19.23
N ILE A 129 -14.25 10.77 -19.16
CA ILE A 129 -13.37 10.83 -20.35
C ILE A 129 -13.52 9.56 -21.19
N VAL A 130 -13.53 8.39 -20.54
CA VAL A 130 -13.74 7.08 -21.20
C VAL A 130 -15.04 7.08 -22.03
N ARG A 131 -16.15 7.56 -21.45
CA ARG A 131 -17.45 7.65 -22.15
C ARG A 131 -17.44 8.64 -23.31
N MET A 132 -16.55 9.63 -23.28
CA MET A 132 -16.41 10.65 -24.31
C MET A 132 -15.34 10.33 -25.37
N LEU A 133 -14.67 9.18 -25.31
CA LEU A 133 -13.65 8.75 -26.28
C LEU A 133 -14.16 8.60 -27.73
N THR A 134 -15.46 8.69 -27.96
CA THR A 134 -16.05 8.73 -29.32
C THR A 134 -15.86 10.07 -30.00
N ARG A 135 -15.52 11.15 -29.27
CA ARG A 135 -15.26 12.47 -29.83
C ARG A 135 -13.80 12.64 -30.22
N GLU A 136 -13.57 13.22 -31.40
CA GLU A 136 -12.23 13.39 -31.97
C GLU A 136 -11.34 14.35 -31.17
N ASP A 137 -11.92 15.41 -30.59
CA ASP A 137 -11.22 16.37 -29.74
C ASP A 137 -10.69 15.71 -28.47
N VAL A 138 -11.51 14.91 -27.79
CA VAL A 138 -11.13 14.13 -26.60
C VAL A 138 -10.07 13.10 -26.97
N ARG A 139 -10.23 12.37 -28.08
CA ARG A 139 -9.21 11.41 -28.56
C ARG A 139 -7.87 12.09 -28.81
N THR A 140 -7.86 13.23 -29.48
CA THR A 140 -6.64 14.00 -29.77
C THR A 140 -5.92 14.44 -28.49
N ALA A 141 -6.68 14.89 -27.49
CA ALA A 141 -6.12 15.22 -26.19
C ALA A 141 -5.57 13.99 -25.47
N VAL A 142 -6.28 12.84 -25.49
CA VAL A 142 -5.80 11.59 -24.88
C VAL A 142 -4.52 11.09 -25.54
N VAL A 143 -4.38 11.19 -26.87
CA VAL A 143 -3.11 10.90 -27.57
C VAL A 143 -1.96 11.74 -27.02
N THR A 144 -2.21 13.04 -26.82
CA THR A 144 -1.18 13.99 -26.38
C THR A 144 -0.61 13.63 -25.00
N PHE A 145 -1.45 13.07 -24.11
CA PHE A 145 -1.09 12.71 -22.74
C PHE A 145 -0.98 11.20 -22.50
N GLN A 146 -0.97 10.37 -23.55
CA GLN A 146 -1.00 8.91 -23.40
C GLN A 146 0.18 8.38 -22.55
N THR A 147 1.38 8.91 -22.77
CA THR A 147 2.57 8.53 -22.00
C THR A 147 2.47 8.97 -20.54
N ASP A 148 1.86 10.13 -20.26
CA ASP A 148 1.64 10.60 -18.88
C ASP A 148 0.62 9.71 -18.15
N PHE A 149 -0.46 9.31 -18.82
CA PHE A 149 -1.43 8.35 -18.27
C PHE A 149 -0.79 7.01 -17.95
N GLN A 150 0.01 6.45 -18.87
CA GLN A 150 0.72 5.20 -18.65
C GLN A 150 1.71 5.30 -17.48
N ALA A 151 2.49 6.39 -17.43
CA ALA A 151 3.45 6.62 -16.36
C ALA A 151 2.75 6.76 -15.01
N ALA A 152 1.67 7.54 -14.92
CA ALA A 152 0.94 7.75 -13.68
C ALA A 152 0.31 6.46 -13.16
N SER A 153 -0.30 5.64 -14.03
CA SER A 153 -0.88 4.36 -13.58
C SER A 153 0.20 3.41 -13.05
N GLN A 154 1.33 3.29 -13.77
CA GLN A 154 2.47 2.49 -13.33
C GLN A 154 3.06 2.97 -11.99
N GLN A 155 3.14 4.29 -11.78
CA GLN A 155 3.65 4.88 -10.54
C GLN A 155 2.69 4.65 -9.37
N ILE A 156 1.38 4.71 -9.60
CA ILE A 156 0.35 4.36 -8.61
C ILE A 156 0.51 2.90 -8.17
N ASP A 157 0.69 1.98 -9.12
CA ASP A 157 0.95 0.55 -8.83
C ASP A 157 2.25 0.35 -8.04
N GLN A 158 3.35 0.96 -8.49
CA GLN A 158 4.65 0.90 -7.83
C GLN A 158 4.59 1.40 -6.39
N MET A 159 3.94 2.54 -6.17
CA MET A 159 3.84 3.15 -4.85
C MET A 159 3.07 2.25 -3.88
N ASN A 160 1.95 1.67 -4.33
CA ASN A 160 1.18 0.73 -3.54
C ASN A 160 1.98 -0.54 -3.19
N ASP A 161 2.75 -1.09 -4.14
CA ASP A 161 3.61 -2.25 -3.87
C ASP A 161 4.74 -1.93 -2.88
N TYR A 162 5.42 -0.79 -3.03
CA TYR A 162 6.45 -0.38 -2.08
C TYR A 162 5.88 -0.17 -0.68
N LYS A 163 4.68 0.42 -0.56
CA LYS A 163 4.01 0.61 0.74
C LYS A 163 3.62 -0.72 1.38
N GLN A 164 3.04 -1.65 0.61
CA GLN A 164 2.70 -2.97 1.14
C GLN A 164 3.95 -3.76 1.59
N ILE A 165 5.05 -3.72 0.85
CA ILE A 165 6.31 -4.35 1.26
C ILE A 165 6.85 -3.71 2.54
N HIS A 166 6.82 -2.37 2.62
CA HIS A 166 7.22 -1.62 3.81
C HIS A 166 6.43 -2.06 5.06
N ASP A 167 5.11 -2.23 4.92
CA ASP A 167 4.26 -2.56 6.05
C ASP A 167 4.44 -4.01 6.50
N LEU A 168 4.65 -4.92 5.54
CA LEU A 168 5.05 -6.29 5.85
C LEU A 168 6.40 -6.31 6.59
N PHE A 169 7.34 -5.45 6.24
CA PHE A 169 8.58 -5.31 7.00
C PHE A 169 8.35 -4.84 8.44
N GLN A 170 7.49 -3.84 8.67
CA GLN A 170 7.16 -3.41 10.03
C GLN A 170 6.50 -4.52 10.88
N ILE A 171 5.65 -5.34 10.24
CA ILE A 171 5.06 -6.52 10.90
C ILE A 171 6.16 -7.53 11.23
N LEU A 172 7.09 -7.81 10.30
CA LEU A 172 8.23 -8.70 10.53
C LEU A 172 9.13 -8.22 11.67
N GLU A 173 9.36 -6.92 11.80
CA GLU A 173 10.11 -6.34 12.94
C GLU A 173 9.43 -6.63 14.27
N THR A 174 8.10 -6.51 14.33
CA THR A 174 7.34 -6.84 15.54
C THR A 174 7.49 -8.30 15.92
N GLN A 175 7.42 -9.22 14.95
CA GLN A 175 7.61 -10.66 15.21
C GLN A 175 9.06 -10.99 15.59
N TYR A 176 10.03 -10.35 14.93
CA TYR A 176 11.45 -10.46 15.28
C TYR A 176 11.70 -10.06 16.74
N ASP A 177 11.13 -8.94 17.20
CA ASP A 177 11.31 -8.47 18.57
C ASP A 177 10.76 -9.47 19.62
N LEU A 178 9.65 -10.14 19.33
CA LEU A 178 9.09 -11.21 20.17
C LEU A 178 10.04 -12.41 20.23
N ILE A 179 10.44 -12.94 19.07
CA ILE A 179 11.35 -14.10 18.98
C ILE A 179 12.69 -13.78 19.64
N TYR A 180 13.27 -12.61 19.39
CA TYR A 180 14.55 -12.21 19.97
C TYR A 180 14.48 -12.04 21.49
N ARG A 181 13.34 -11.59 22.03
CA ARG A 181 13.13 -11.53 23.48
C ARG A 181 13.08 -12.94 24.07
N ASP A 182 12.31 -13.83 23.48
CA ASP A 182 12.08 -15.17 24.04
C ASP A 182 13.30 -16.09 23.85
N GLN A 183 14.06 -15.90 22.77
CA GLN A 183 15.37 -16.54 22.57
C GLN A 183 16.33 -16.30 23.75
N LYS A 184 16.29 -15.14 24.40
CA LYS A 184 17.19 -14.84 25.55
C LYS A 184 16.86 -15.63 26.81
N ARG A 185 15.68 -16.25 26.87
CA ARG A 185 15.27 -17.12 27.98
C ARG A 185 15.81 -18.55 27.78
N LEU A 186 16.28 -18.89 26.58
CA LEU A 186 16.82 -20.20 26.26
C LEU A 186 18.30 -20.34 26.67
N PRO A 187 18.74 -21.56 27.04
CA PRO A 187 17.96 -22.81 27.06
C PRO A 187 17.19 -23.05 28.39
N ASP A 188 17.15 -22.07 29.30
CA ASP A 188 16.71 -22.29 30.68
C ASP A 188 15.18 -22.31 30.87
N ASP A 189 14.41 -21.97 29.83
CA ASP A 189 12.95 -21.82 29.89
C ASP A 189 12.27 -22.53 28.71
N ASP A 190 11.77 -23.74 28.95
CA ASP A 190 11.09 -24.55 27.92
C ASP A 190 9.85 -23.85 27.34
N MET A 191 9.15 -23.00 28.10
CA MET A 191 7.99 -22.25 27.58
C MET A 191 8.41 -21.22 26.52
N ALA A 192 9.68 -20.81 26.50
CA ALA A 192 10.17 -19.90 25.46
C ALA A 192 10.12 -20.54 24.07
N TRP A 193 10.28 -21.87 23.95
CA TRP A 193 10.11 -22.56 22.67
C TRP A 193 8.65 -22.52 22.18
N GLU A 194 7.68 -22.65 23.08
CA GLU A 194 6.25 -22.54 22.73
C GLU A 194 5.91 -21.11 22.24
N ASP A 195 6.41 -20.08 22.94
CA ASP A 195 6.24 -18.68 22.56
C ASP A 195 6.88 -18.41 21.19
N ILE A 196 8.09 -18.93 20.94
CA ILE A 196 8.80 -18.82 19.65
C ILE A 196 8.04 -19.54 18.54
N ALA A 197 7.52 -20.75 18.78
CA ALA A 197 6.77 -21.52 17.78
C ALA A 197 5.50 -20.77 17.32
N SER A 198 4.81 -20.11 18.25
CA SER A 198 3.65 -19.27 17.95
C SER A 198 4.02 -18.07 17.06
N ALA A 199 5.07 -17.33 17.42
CA ALA A 199 5.54 -16.18 16.66
C ALA A 199 6.11 -16.58 15.28
N GLU A 200 6.76 -17.74 15.19
CA GLU A 200 7.35 -18.29 13.97
C GLU A 200 6.33 -18.56 12.87
N THR A 201 5.14 -19.06 13.24
CA THR A 201 4.07 -19.34 12.27
C THR A 201 3.60 -18.05 11.58
N GLU A 202 3.42 -16.99 12.36
CA GLU A 202 3.05 -15.67 11.86
C GLU A 202 4.19 -15.06 11.03
N LEU A 203 5.43 -15.12 11.52
CA LEU A 203 6.62 -14.68 10.80
C LEU A 203 6.73 -15.33 9.41
N ASN A 204 6.56 -16.65 9.33
CA ASN A 204 6.63 -17.41 8.07
C ASN A 204 5.55 -17.01 7.07
N THR A 205 4.34 -16.74 7.57
CA THR A 205 3.23 -16.26 6.75
C THR A 205 3.61 -14.92 6.13
N ARG A 206 4.11 -13.98 6.93
CA ARG A 206 4.51 -12.64 6.46
C ARG A 206 5.72 -12.66 5.54
N ILE A 207 6.71 -13.53 5.79
CA ILE A 207 7.82 -13.76 4.87
C ILE A 207 7.29 -14.23 3.51
N THR A 208 6.34 -15.16 3.50
CA THR A 208 5.75 -15.69 2.26
C THR A 208 5.00 -14.61 1.49
N ASP A 209 4.20 -13.78 2.18
CA ASP A 209 3.49 -12.64 1.57
C ASP A 209 4.47 -11.67 0.91
N LEU A 210 5.54 -11.33 1.62
CA LEU A 210 6.54 -10.36 1.18
C LEU A 210 7.42 -10.90 0.04
N VAL A 211 7.82 -12.18 0.08
CA VAL A 211 8.53 -12.83 -1.04
C VAL A 211 7.63 -12.87 -2.28
N THR A 212 6.34 -13.14 -2.12
CA THR A 212 5.38 -13.14 -3.22
C THR A 212 5.26 -11.75 -3.84
N LEU A 213 5.11 -10.71 -3.01
CA LEU A 213 4.99 -9.33 -3.49
C LEU A 213 6.27 -8.83 -4.17
N SER A 214 7.45 -9.26 -3.69
CA SER A 214 8.74 -8.91 -4.30
C SER A 214 8.92 -9.43 -5.73
N LYS A 215 8.10 -10.40 -6.17
CA LYS A 215 8.09 -10.95 -7.53
C LYS A 215 7.11 -10.23 -8.46
N SER A 216 6.39 -9.22 -7.98
CA SER A 216 5.47 -8.44 -8.81
C SER A 216 6.25 -7.67 -9.88
N ASP A 217 5.79 -7.68 -11.13
CA ASP A 217 6.45 -6.99 -12.25
C ASP A 217 6.51 -5.46 -12.06
N THR A 218 5.56 -4.93 -11.30
CA THR A 218 5.48 -3.52 -10.89
C THR A 218 6.54 -3.17 -9.85
N PHE A 219 7.07 -4.13 -9.10
CA PHE A 219 8.15 -3.88 -8.16
C PHE A 219 9.49 -3.78 -8.90
N ALA A 220 9.91 -2.55 -9.20
CA ALA A 220 11.18 -2.26 -9.88
C ALA A 220 12.43 -2.46 -8.99
N GLY A 221 12.29 -3.17 -7.85
CA GLY A 221 13.37 -3.39 -6.91
C GLY A 221 14.42 -4.36 -7.44
N GLY A 222 15.49 -3.83 -8.00
CA GLY A 222 16.69 -4.59 -8.34
C GLY A 222 17.24 -5.40 -7.16
N ASP A 223 17.90 -6.50 -7.51
CA ASP A 223 18.52 -7.52 -6.65
C ASP A 223 17.67 -7.94 -5.43
N VAL A 224 16.81 -8.93 -5.67
CA VAL A 224 15.85 -9.51 -4.72
C VAL A 224 16.55 -10.48 -3.73
N LEU A 225 17.86 -10.34 -3.55
CA LEU A 225 18.69 -11.15 -2.63
C LEU A 225 18.09 -11.24 -1.22
N TRP A 226 17.46 -10.17 -0.76
CA TRP A 226 16.80 -10.12 0.55
C TRP A 226 15.58 -11.06 0.64
N ALA A 227 14.83 -11.27 -0.44
CA ALA A 227 13.74 -12.24 -0.43
C ALA A 227 14.29 -13.68 -0.32
N THR A 228 15.38 -14.00 -1.03
CA THR A 228 16.08 -15.28 -0.88
C THR A 228 16.60 -15.46 0.55
N GLN A 229 17.15 -14.39 1.16
CA GLN A 229 17.57 -14.42 2.56
C GLN A 229 16.39 -14.69 3.51
N LEU A 230 15.22 -14.13 3.25
CA LEU A 230 14.03 -14.37 4.06
C LEU A 230 13.49 -15.80 3.91
N GLU A 231 13.55 -16.40 2.73
CA GLU A 231 13.26 -17.84 2.58
C GLU A 231 14.25 -18.68 3.41
N THR A 232 15.54 -18.33 3.43
CA THR A 232 16.52 -18.99 4.32
C THR A 232 16.21 -18.75 5.80
N VAL A 233 15.71 -17.56 6.19
CA VAL A 233 15.24 -17.32 7.56
C VAL A 233 14.12 -18.28 7.89
N LYS A 234 13.10 -18.37 7.04
CA LYS A 234 11.95 -19.27 7.21
C LYS A 234 12.40 -20.73 7.41
N GLU A 235 13.26 -21.25 6.54
CA GLU A 235 13.78 -22.62 6.68
C GLU A 235 14.52 -22.85 8.01
N ARG A 236 15.33 -21.87 8.45
CA ARG A 236 16.07 -21.94 9.72
C ARG A 236 15.16 -21.87 10.94
N MET A 237 14.17 -20.98 10.93
CA MET A 237 13.21 -20.85 12.03
C MET A 237 12.35 -22.12 12.16
N GLN A 238 11.91 -22.69 11.03
CA GLN A 238 11.18 -23.96 11.01
C GLN A 238 12.03 -25.10 11.57
N THR A 239 13.30 -25.17 11.17
CA THR A 239 14.23 -26.19 11.70
C THR A 239 14.43 -26.02 13.20
N ALA A 240 14.62 -24.78 13.66
CA ALA A 240 14.77 -24.45 15.06
C ALA A 240 13.58 -24.92 15.90
N VAL A 241 12.35 -24.55 15.50
CA VAL A 241 11.12 -24.89 16.24
C VAL A 241 10.81 -26.39 16.20
N ASN A 242 11.08 -27.08 15.09
CA ASN A 242 10.76 -28.51 14.97
C ASN A 242 11.74 -29.43 15.72
N SER A 243 12.95 -28.94 16.02
CA SER A 243 14.05 -29.74 16.59
C SER A 243 14.66 -29.14 17.86
N ASP A 244 14.04 -28.09 18.42
CA ASP A 244 14.59 -27.25 19.50
C ASP A 244 16.06 -26.85 19.26
N ASP A 245 16.39 -26.55 17.99
CA ASP A 245 17.75 -26.29 17.54
C ASP A 245 18.12 -24.81 17.76
N LEU A 246 18.86 -24.56 18.85
CA LEU A 246 19.32 -23.23 19.23
C LEU A 246 20.31 -22.62 18.21
N GLU A 247 21.11 -23.44 17.52
CA GLU A 247 22.04 -22.95 16.50
C GLU A 247 21.28 -22.46 15.27
N ALA A 248 20.29 -23.24 14.82
CA ALA A 248 19.38 -22.83 13.75
C ALA A 248 18.62 -21.55 14.12
N LEU A 249 18.12 -21.43 15.36
CA LEU A 249 17.44 -20.22 15.85
C LEU A 249 18.37 -19.00 15.80
N ASN A 250 19.57 -19.11 16.37
CA ASN A 250 20.57 -18.04 16.37
C ASN A 250 20.92 -17.60 14.94
N GLY A 251 21.10 -18.57 14.03
CA GLY A 251 21.38 -18.33 12.63
C GLY A 251 20.21 -17.66 11.88
N GLY A 252 18.97 -18.00 12.21
CA GLY A 252 17.76 -17.40 11.66
C GLY A 252 17.57 -15.96 12.14
N VAL A 253 17.61 -15.74 13.47
CA VAL A 253 17.47 -14.43 14.11
C VAL A 253 18.53 -13.46 13.61
N SER A 254 19.80 -13.89 13.55
CA SER A 254 20.89 -13.03 13.06
C SER A 254 20.70 -12.62 11.59
N LEU A 255 20.27 -13.56 10.73
CA LEU A 255 20.01 -13.28 9.33
C LEU A 255 18.82 -12.31 9.17
N LEU A 256 17.74 -12.53 9.92
CA LEU A 256 16.56 -11.66 9.91
C LEU A 256 16.91 -10.24 10.38
N SER A 257 17.64 -10.11 11.50
CA SER A 257 18.13 -8.83 12.01
C SER A 257 18.89 -8.03 10.94
N ARG A 258 19.76 -8.70 10.16
CA ARG A 258 20.51 -8.06 9.08
C ARG A 258 19.61 -7.55 7.96
N VAL A 259 18.56 -8.30 7.60
CA VAL A 259 17.59 -7.87 6.59
C VAL A 259 16.81 -6.65 7.10
N LEU A 260 16.26 -6.75 8.32
CA LEU A 260 15.45 -5.69 8.95
C LEU A 260 16.24 -4.41 9.21
N THR A 261 17.55 -4.49 9.45
CA THR A 261 18.38 -3.28 9.65
C THR A 261 18.60 -2.49 8.35
N ARG A 262 18.47 -3.12 7.17
CA ARG A 262 18.87 -2.50 5.89
C ARG A 262 17.71 -2.22 4.94
N HIS A 263 16.77 -3.13 4.84
CA HIS A 263 15.78 -3.12 3.77
C HIS A 263 14.59 -2.17 4.01
N PRO A 264 14.03 -2.03 5.23
CA PRO A 264 12.93 -1.10 5.49
C PRO A 264 13.23 0.34 5.05
N THR A 265 14.37 0.92 5.47
CA THR A 265 14.79 2.27 5.06
C THR A 265 14.97 2.40 3.54
N ARG A 266 15.49 1.36 2.87
CA ARG A 266 15.67 1.38 1.40
C ARG A 266 14.34 1.31 0.67
N ILE A 267 13.40 0.49 1.15
CA ILE A 267 12.04 0.41 0.59
C ILE A 267 11.32 1.73 0.81
N ASN A 268 11.44 2.34 1.98
CA ASN A 268 10.90 3.67 2.25
C ASN A 268 11.48 4.73 1.29
N ALA A 269 12.79 4.73 1.07
CA ALA A 269 13.42 5.65 0.13
C ALA A 269 12.89 5.47 -1.31
N GLN A 270 12.61 4.24 -1.74
CA GLN A 270 11.99 3.98 -3.05
C GLN A 270 10.52 4.42 -3.09
N LEU A 271 9.76 4.16 -2.02
CA LEU A 271 8.38 4.66 -1.88
C LEU A 271 8.33 6.19 -2.04
N VAL A 272 9.18 6.91 -1.31
CA VAL A 272 9.31 8.38 -1.39
C VAL A 272 9.71 8.81 -2.80
N ALA A 273 10.67 8.12 -3.44
CA ALA A 273 11.10 8.44 -4.80
C ALA A 273 9.98 8.27 -5.82
N VAL A 274 9.20 7.18 -5.74
CA VAL A 274 8.05 6.94 -6.63
C VAL A 274 6.95 7.97 -6.37
N ALA A 275 6.63 8.27 -5.11
CA ALA A 275 5.62 9.28 -4.78
C ALA A 275 6.00 10.67 -5.31
N ASN A 276 7.27 11.08 -5.18
CA ASN A 276 7.75 12.34 -5.77
C ASN A 276 7.79 12.32 -7.30
N ALA A 277 7.93 11.14 -7.90
CA ALA A 277 7.90 10.98 -9.35
C ALA A 277 6.47 10.93 -9.91
N LEU A 278 5.46 10.66 -9.07
CA LEU A 278 4.06 10.58 -9.46
C LEU A 278 3.58 11.95 -9.96
N ARG A 279 3.34 12.06 -11.26
CA ARG A 279 3.04 13.34 -11.92
C ARG A 279 1.54 13.66 -11.93
N LEU A 280 0.93 13.80 -10.75
CA LEU A 280 -0.49 14.19 -10.66
C LEU A 280 -0.75 15.55 -11.30
N ASP A 281 0.24 16.44 -11.31
CA ASP A 281 0.21 17.73 -12.02
C ASP A 281 0.06 17.57 -13.54
N ASN A 282 0.69 16.56 -14.15
CA ASN A 282 0.52 16.27 -15.58
C ASN A 282 -0.88 15.71 -15.87
N LEU A 283 -1.43 14.89 -14.99
CA LEU A 283 -2.83 14.44 -15.10
C LEU A 283 -3.80 15.63 -14.98
N GLU A 284 -3.54 16.57 -14.07
CA GLU A 284 -4.31 17.81 -13.94
C GLU A 284 -4.26 18.64 -15.24
N LYS A 285 -3.09 18.79 -15.86
CA LYS A 285 -2.92 19.47 -17.16
C LYS A 285 -3.69 18.76 -18.27
N ALA A 286 -3.67 17.43 -18.28
CA ALA A 286 -4.43 16.63 -19.24
C ALA A 286 -5.93 16.86 -19.11
N ILE A 287 -6.47 16.75 -17.90
CA ILE A 287 -7.88 17.02 -17.59
C ILE A 287 -8.26 18.46 -17.94
N THR A 288 -7.39 19.43 -17.64
CA THR A 288 -7.60 20.84 -17.97
C THR A 288 -7.71 21.02 -19.48
N THR A 289 -6.81 20.41 -20.24
CA THR A 289 -6.81 20.48 -21.71
C THR A 289 -8.08 19.88 -22.31
N ILE A 290 -8.48 18.70 -21.83
CA ILE A 290 -9.71 18.02 -22.24
C ILE A 290 -10.95 18.87 -21.90
N SER A 291 -11.00 19.42 -20.68
CA SER A 291 -12.09 20.29 -20.25
C SER A 291 -12.21 21.56 -21.10
N SER A 292 -11.08 22.17 -21.47
CA SER A 292 -11.06 23.35 -22.33
C SER A 292 -11.54 23.04 -23.75
N SER A 293 -11.20 21.88 -24.33
CA SER A 293 -11.73 21.48 -25.63
C SER A 293 -13.24 21.19 -25.60
N LEU A 294 -13.77 20.81 -24.43
CA LEU A 294 -15.19 20.52 -24.23
C LEU A 294 -16.05 21.77 -23.93
N ALA A 295 -15.46 22.96 -23.77
CA ALA A 295 -16.21 24.18 -23.44
C ALA A 295 -17.19 24.63 -24.55
N GLU A 296 -17.08 24.05 -25.75
CA GLU A 296 -18.00 24.26 -26.88
C GLU A 296 -19.00 23.10 -27.09
N ALA A 297 -19.08 22.16 -26.14
CA ALA A 297 -19.89 20.95 -26.28
C ALA A 297 -21.41 21.19 -26.15
N ASP A 298 -22.16 20.24 -26.71
CA ASP A 298 -23.63 20.16 -26.70
C ASP A 298 -24.17 19.93 -25.27
N VAL A 299 -25.34 20.52 -24.96
CA VAL A 299 -26.00 20.52 -23.64
C VAL A 299 -26.22 19.11 -23.08
N ALA A 300 -26.31 18.10 -23.96
CA ALA A 300 -26.45 16.70 -23.59
C ALA A 300 -25.25 16.13 -22.79
N MET A 301 -24.09 16.79 -22.80
CA MET A 301 -22.86 16.35 -22.14
C MET A 301 -22.50 17.14 -20.87
N ASP A 302 -23.33 18.10 -20.45
CA ASP A 302 -23.01 19.04 -19.35
C ASP A 302 -22.57 18.33 -18.06
N ASN A 303 -23.25 17.22 -17.69
CA ASN A 303 -22.91 16.44 -16.51
C ASN A 303 -21.50 15.81 -16.60
N MET A 304 -21.14 15.27 -17.77
CA MET A 304 -19.80 14.66 -17.97
C MET A 304 -18.71 15.73 -18.01
N VAL A 305 -18.99 16.89 -18.61
CA VAL A 305 -18.06 18.03 -18.59
C VAL A 305 -17.81 18.51 -17.16
N GLU A 306 -18.86 18.55 -16.33
CA GLU A 306 -18.73 18.94 -14.92
C GLU A 306 -17.97 17.89 -14.09
N GLU A 307 -18.19 16.59 -14.34
CA GLU A 307 -17.38 15.52 -13.74
C GLU A 307 -15.88 15.68 -14.06
N VAL A 308 -15.54 15.99 -15.32
CA VAL A 308 -14.15 16.22 -15.73
C VAL A 308 -13.56 17.46 -15.04
N LYS A 309 -14.30 18.57 -14.96
CA LYS A 309 -13.85 19.78 -14.26
C LYS A 309 -13.60 19.53 -12.77
N ASN A 310 -14.49 18.80 -12.10
CA ASN A 310 -14.32 18.46 -10.69
C ASN A 310 -13.11 17.56 -10.45
N GLY A 311 -12.81 16.66 -11.40
CA GLY A 311 -11.60 15.84 -11.38
C GLY A 311 -10.31 16.62 -11.26
N LYS A 312 -10.23 17.81 -11.89
CA LYS A 312 -9.06 18.69 -11.81
C LYS A 312 -8.74 19.09 -10.37
N SER A 313 -9.71 19.69 -9.68
CA SER A 313 -9.54 20.15 -8.29
C SER A 313 -9.27 18.99 -7.35
N ALA A 314 -9.89 17.83 -7.60
CA ALA A 314 -9.66 16.62 -6.82
C ALA A 314 -8.22 16.10 -6.96
N LEU A 315 -7.65 16.08 -8.18
CA LEU A 315 -6.26 15.67 -8.40
C LEU A 315 -5.26 16.61 -7.72
N ALA A 316 -5.48 17.93 -7.79
CA ALA A 316 -4.63 18.89 -7.10
C ALA A 316 -4.65 18.68 -5.57
N GLY A 317 -5.84 18.42 -5.00
CA GLY A 317 -5.97 18.09 -3.58
C GLY A 317 -5.28 16.77 -3.20
N LEU A 318 -5.33 15.75 -4.07
CA LEU A 318 -4.61 14.49 -3.85
C LEU A 318 -3.09 14.66 -3.93
N ASP A 319 -2.59 15.49 -4.83
CA ASP A 319 -1.16 15.79 -4.96
C ASP A 319 -0.60 16.47 -3.71
N GLU A 320 -1.29 17.51 -3.23
CA GLU A 320 -0.94 18.20 -2.00
C GLU A 320 -0.96 17.23 -0.80
N ARG A 321 -2.01 16.41 -0.69
CA ARG A 321 -2.17 15.47 0.42
C ARG A 321 -1.12 14.36 0.40
N LEU A 322 -0.89 13.73 -0.75
CA LEU A 322 0.12 12.68 -0.90
C LEU A 322 1.52 13.23 -0.57
N SER A 323 1.87 14.39 -1.13
CA SER A 323 3.14 15.06 -0.86
C SER A 323 3.31 15.40 0.62
N GLY A 324 2.23 15.85 1.28
CA GLY A 324 2.20 16.11 2.71
C GLY A 324 2.44 14.85 3.55
N LEU A 325 1.68 13.78 3.28
CA LEU A 325 1.78 12.51 4.02
C LEU A 325 3.14 11.84 3.83
N VAL A 326 3.70 11.84 2.62
CA VAL A 326 5.02 11.23 2.37
C VAL A 326 6.12 11.98 3.10
N ARG A 327 6.06 13.32 3.16
CA ARG A 327 7.01 14.11 3.96
C ARG A 327 6.87 13.84 5.45
N GLU A 328 5.63 13.82 5.97
CA GLU A 328 5.35 13.54 7.37
C GLU A 328 5.80 12.13 7.76
N HIS A 329 5.48 11.12 6.94
CA HIS A 329 5.88 9.73 7.12
C HIS A 329 7.41 9.59 7.19
N ASN A 330 8.12 10.17 6.22
CA ASN A 330 9.58 10.11 6.18
C ASN A 330 10.23 10.80 7.39
N ALA A 331 9.65 11.90 7.88
CA ALA A 331 10.13 12.56 9.10
C ALA A 331 9.95 11.65 10.33
N TRP A 332 8.78 11.02 10.48
CA TRP A 332 8.53 10.07 11.56
C TRP A 332 9.40 8.81 11.48
N GLN A 333 9.65 8.27 10.28
CA GLN A 333 10.58 7.15 10.09
C GLN A 333 11.98 7.49 10.62
N ASN A 334 12.51 8.68 10.31
CA ASN A 334 13.83 9.10 10.80
C ASN A 334 13.87 9.22 12.32
N ILE A 335 12.81 9.77 12.93
CA ILE A 335 12.70 9.85 14.39
C ILE A 335 12.63 8.43 14.98
N ASP A 336 11.78 7.56 14.45
CA ASP A 336 11.61 6.19 14.95
C ASP A 336 12.90 5.36 14.82
N ASP A 337 13.61 5.45 13.69
CA ASP A 337 14.91 4.80 13.48
C ASP A 337 15.92 5.20 14.56
N GLU A 338 16.01 6.50 14.86
CA GLU A 338 16.92 7.03 15.87
C GLU A 338 16.51 6.65 17.30
N VAL A 339 15.20 6.66 17.60
CA VAL A 339 14.68 6.19 18.89
C VAL A 339 14.97 4.69 19.08
N ARG A 340 14.77 3.86 18.06
CA ARG A 340 15.07 2.42 18.10
C ARG A 340 16.55 2.16 18.29
N ARG A 341 17.43 2.93 17.63
CA ARG A 341 18.89 2.85 17.79
C ARG A 341 19.30 2.97 19.26
N VAL A 342 18.78 3.97 19.97
CA VAL A 342 19.15 4.21 21.38
C VAL A 342 18.33 3.43 22.41
N LYS A 343 17.18 2.86 22.03
CA LYS A 343 16.30 2.10 22.93
C LYS A 343 17.02 0.97 23.67
N THR A 344 17.90 0.24 22.99
CA THR A 344 18.70 -0.82 23.61
C THR A 344 19.67 -0.26 24.65
N ALA A 345 20.36 0.84 24.33
CA ALA A 345 21.30 1.49 25.23
C ALA A 345 20.61 2.02 26.50
N VAL A 346 19.46 2.68 26.34
CA VAL A 346 18.64 3.17 27.46
C VAL A 346 18.18 2.01 28.35
N SER A 347 17.78 0.88 27.75
CA SER A 347 17.38 -0.32 28.50
C SER A 347 18.53 -0.92 29.31
N GLN A 348 19.76 -0.79 28.81
CA GLN A 348 21.01 -1.22 29.47
C GLN A 348 21.62 -0.15 30.39
N ASN A 349 20.91 0.96 30.65
CA ASN A 349 21.38 2.07 31.48
C ASN A 349 22.65 2.78 30.96
N LYS A 350 22.87 2.75 29.64
CA LYS A 350 23.93 3.49 28.94
C LYS A 350 23.37 4.82 28.45
N LEU A 351 23.21 5.78 29.35
CA LEU A 351 22.51 7.04 29.05
C LEU A 351 23.28 8.01 28.15
N MET A 352 24.61 7.89 28.07
CA MET A 352 25.42 8.76 27.22
C MET A 352 25.00 8.67 25.75
N GLU A 353 24.64 7.46 25.27
CA GLU A 353 24.15 7.27 23.90
C GLU A 353 22.80 7.97 23.65
N LEU A 354 21.95 8.06 24.67
CA LEU A 354 20.69 8.81 24.58
C LEU A 354 20.96 10.33 24.63
N GLU A 355 21.88 10.79 25.48
CA GLU A 355 22.25 12.20 25.56
C GLU A 355 22.77 12.71 24.20
N ASP A 356 23.65 11.94 23.56
CA ASP A 356 24.18 12.24 22.23
C ASP A 356 23.05 12.28 21.17
N ALA A 357 22.18 11.26 21.16
CA ALA A 357 21.04 11.20 20.22
C ALA A 357 19.98 12.27 20.47
N TRP A 358 19.82 12.72 21.72
CA TRP A 358 18.80 13.69 22.10
C TRP A 358 19.01 15.04 21.39
N PHE A 359 20.27 15.40 21.11
CA PHE A 359 20.62 16.59 20.34
C PHE A 359 19.95 16.62 18.96
N ASP A 360 19.77 15.46 18.33
CA ASP A 360 19.10 15.33 17.04
C ASP A 360 17.59 15.05 17.20
N LEU A 361 17.21 14.15 18.12
CA LEU A 361 15.81 13.75 18.35
C LEU A 361 14.92 14.93 18.77
N GLN A 362 15.43 15.81 19.64
CA GLN A 362 14.67 16.94 20.16
C GLN A 362 14.22 17.90 19.04
N PRO A 363 15.12 18.50 18.22
CA PRO A 363 14.70 19.41 17.16
C PRO A 363 13.82 18.72 16.12
N MET A 364 14.12 17.48 15.71
CA MET A 364 13.29 16.73 14.77
C MET A 364 11.85 16.55 15.29
N THR A 365 11.70 16.16 16.55
CA THR A 365 10.37 15.98 17.14
C THR A 365 9.65 17.32 17.35
N GLN A 366 10.38 18.37 17.71
CA GLN A 366 9.83 19.71 17.92
C GLN A 366 9.28 20.31 16.62
N GLU A 367 9.93 20.05 15.49
CA GLU A 367 9.43 20.43 14.16
C GLU A 367 8.07 19.79 13.88
N MET A 368 7.94 18.48 14.15
CA MET A 368 6.67 17.76 13.99
C MET A 368 5.56 18.32 14.89
N ILE A 369 5.87 18.60 16.16
CA ILE A 369 4.93 19.22 17.10
C ILE A 369 4.51 20.61 16.62
N ALA A 370 5.45 21.42 16.14
CA ALA A 370 5.19 22.78 15.68
C ALA A 370 4.30 22.84 14.43
N ALA A 371 4.32 21.79 13.60
CA ALA A 371 3.42 21.69 12.46
C ALA A 371 1.95 21.47 12.86
N ASN A 372 1.69 20.91 14.05
CA ASN A 372 0.33 20.58 14.53
C ASN A 372 0.17 20.84 16.04
N PRO A 373 0.35 22.09 16.51
CA PRO A 373 0.52 22.38 17.95
C PRO A 373 -0.75 22.12 18.78
N GLU A 374 -1.92 22.12 18.16
CA GLU A 374 -3.21 21.90 18.82
C GLU A 374 -3.62 20.42 18.84
N ALA A 375 -2.92 19.54 18.11
CA ALA A 375 -3.25 18.13 18.06
C ALA A 375 -2.95 17.44 19.41
N GLU A 376 -3.81 16.52 19.84
CA GLU A 376 -3.66 15.82 21.12
C GLU A 376 -2.32 15.07 21.22
N TRP A 377 -1.91 14.40 20.14
CA TRP A 377 -0.62 13.71 20.09
C TRP A 377 0.56 14.67 20.28
N ALA A 378 0.48 15.89 19.74
CA ALA A 378 1.54 16.89 19.81
C ALA A 378 1.67 17.46 21.24
N ILE A 379 0.53 17.72 21.89
CA ILE A 379 0.48 18.14 23.30
C ILE A 379 1.07 17.05 24.21
N ASN A 380 0.67 15.79 24.01
CA ASN A 380 1.15 14.66 24.80
C ASN A 380 2.65 14.41 24.60
N LEU A 381 3.13 14.47 23.35
CA LEU A 381 4.53 14.28 23.01
C LEU A 381 5.40 15.44 23.52
N GLY A 382 4.96 16.69 23.35
CA GLY A 382 5.63 17.87 23.91
C GLY A 382 5.73 17.82 25.43
N THR A 383 4.68 17.36 26.11
CA THR A 383 4.72 17.10 27.55
C THR A 383 5.72 16.00 27.91
N ALA A 384 5.81 14.92 27.13
CA ALA A 384 6.79 13.87 27.36
C ALA A 384 8.23 14.39 27.19
N MET A 385 8.50 15.18 26.15
CA MET A 385 9.81 15.80 25.90
C MET A 385 10.22 16.75 27.02
N ALA A 386 9.33 17.67 27.42
CA ALA A 386 9.59 18.65 28.48
C ALA A 386 9.88 18.01 29.85
N ASN A 387 9.40 16.77 30.08
CA ASN A 387 9.74 16.01 31.27
C ASN A 387 11.04 15.22 31.13
N LEU A 388 11.36 14.73 29.93
CA LEU A 388 12.51 13.88 29.65
C LEU A 388 13.82 14.66 29.64
N GLU A 389 13.84 15.83 29.02
CA GLU A 389 15.04 16.67 28.88
C GLU A 389 15.71 17.00 30.24
N PRO A 390 15.01 17.55 31.25
CA PRO A 390 15.62 17.77 32.56
C PRO A 390 16.08 16.50 33.26
N ALA A 391 15.45 15.35 32.97
CA ALA A 391 15.87 14.07 33.55
C ALA A 391 17.18 13.56 32.94
N ILE A 392 17.40 13.81 31.64
CA ILE A 392 18.67 13.52 30.94
C ILE A 392 19.77 14.40 31.54
N GLU A 393 19.57 15.72 31.61
CA GLU A 393 20.54 16.68 32.16
C GLU A 393 20.96 16.35 33.60
N GLN A 394 20.00 15.94 34.44
CA GLN A 394 20.24 15.58 35.84
C GLN A 394 20.70 14.12 36.02
N GLN A 395 20.87 13.36 34.93
CA GLN A 395 21.28 11.96 34.92
C GLN A 395 20.42 11.07 35.86
N LEU A 396 19.11 11.31 35.87
CA LEU A 396 18.16 10.58 36.72
C LEU A 396 17.80 9.22 36.10
N ASN A 397 18.75 8.29 36.06
CA ASN A 397 18.70 7.00 35.38
C ASN A 397 17.33 6.31 35.29
N SER A 398 16.71 6.02 36.44
CA SER A 398 15.41 5.33 36.48
C SER A 398 14.27 6.17 35.92
N LYS A 399 14.32 7.49 36.11
CA LYS A 399 13.35 8.46 35.59
C LYS A 399 13.52 8.63 34.07
N VAL A 400 14.76 8.74 33.59
CA VAL A 400 15.09 8.81 32.15
C VAL A 400 14.51 7.60 31.43
N ARG A 401 14.81 6.38 31.89
CA ARG A 401 14.30 5.16 31.25
C ARG A 401 12.77 5.17 31.15
N ARG A 402 12.07 5.50 32.23
CA ARG A 402 10.60 5.53 32.24
C ARG A 402 10.03 6.59 31.30
N LEU A 403 10.61 7.79 31.30
CA LEU A 403 10.15 8.91 30.45
C LEU A 403 10.48 8.67 28.98
N PHE A 404 11.66 8.13 28.68
CA PHE A 404 12.06 7.72 27.34
C PHE A 404 11.11 6.66 26.77
N MET A 405 10.76 5.63 27.54
CA MET A 405 9.80 4.61 27.05
C MET A 405 8.43 5.23 26.73
N ARG A 406 7.97 6.22 27.51
CA ARG A 406 6.74 6.95 27.21
C ARG A 406 6.86 7.80 25.94
N TYR A 407 7.97 8.50 25.76
CA TYR A 407 8.28 9.23 24.53
C TYR A 407 8.31 8.31 23.30
N HIS A 408 9.05 7.20 23.37
CA HIS A 408 9.10 6.17 22.32
C HIS A 408 7.70 5.61 22.00
N THR A 409 6.87 5.35 23.01
CA THR A 409 5.48 4.93 22.78
C THR A 409 4.69 5.97 22.00
N TYR A 410 4.78 7.26 22.34
CA TYR A 410 4.07 8.31 21.61
C TYR A 410 4.58 8.48 20.17
N VAL A 411 5.90 8.45 19.95
CA VAL A 411 6.51 8.48 18.62
C VAL A 411 5.99 7.30 17.78
N GLY A 412 6.09 6.07 18.32
CA GLY A 412 5.65 4.88 17.61
C GLY A 412 4.15 4.87 17.30
N HIS A 413 3.31 5.38 18.20
CA HIS A 413 1.88 5.55 17.93
C HIS A 413 1.62 6.52 16.79
N ARG A 414 2.21 7.72 16.82
CA ARG A 414 1.98 8.71 15.77
C ARG A 414 2.55 8.25 14.43
N PHE A 415 3.72 7.63 14.43
CA PHE A 415 4.29 7.07 13.21
C PHE A 415 3.37 6.02 12.59
N ARG A 416 2.83 5.08 13.39
CA ARG A 416 1.86 4.09 12.91
C ARG A 416 0.60 4.71 12.33
N GLU A 417 0.07 5.78 12.92
CA GLU A 417 -1.10 6.49 12.38
C GLU A 417 -0.81 7.05 10.99
N VAL A 418 0.29 7.80 10.83
CA VAL A 418 0.69 8.39 9.54
C VAL A 418 0.97 7.30 8.50
N ASP A 419 1.60 6.20 8.92
CA ASP A 419 1.89 5.06 8.07
C ASP A 419 0.60 4.40 7.54
N LEU A 420 -0.41 4.21 8.41
CA LEU A 420 -1.72 3.69 8.01
C LEU A 420 -2.49 4.68 7.12
N GLU A 421 -2.39 5.99 7.37
CA GLU A 421 -3.02 7.02 6.53
C GLU A 421 -2.43 6.99 5.12
N LEU A 422 -1.10 6.88 5.00
CA LEU A 422 -0.42 6.77 3.71
C LEU A 422 -0.79 5.47 2.98
N LEU A 423 -0.89 4.33 3.70
CA LEU A 423 -1.34 3.07 3.11
C LEU A 423 -2.77 3.19 2.55
N SER A 424 -3.67 3.81 3.32
CA SER A 424 -5.05 4.01 2.91
C SER A 424 -5.14 4.91 1.68
N LEU A 425 -4.38 6.01 1.62
CA LEU A 425 -4.32 6.87 0.44
C LEU A 425 -3.75 6.14 -0.79
N CYS A 426 -2.68 5.36 -0.63
CA CYS A 426 -2.11 4.57 -1.73
C CYS A 426 -3.12 3.56 -2.28
N THR A 427 -3.88 2.90 -1.40
CA THR A 427 -4.96 1.98 -1.77
C THR A 427 -6.06 2.71 -2.53
N GLU A 428 -6.49 3.87 -2.05
CA GLU A 428 -7.55 4.65 -2.68
C GLU A 428 -7.13 5.23 -4.04
N LEU A 429 -5.86 5.62 -4.19
CA LEU A 429 -5.30 6.05 -5.48
C LEU A 429 -5.32 4.94 -6.54
N GLN A 430 -5.35 3.67 -6.15
CA GLN A 430 -5.51 2.57 -7.10
C GLN A 430 -6.82 2.64 -7.89
N ARG A 431 -7.89 3.22 -7.33
CA ARG A 431 -9.14 3.45 -8.07
C ARG A 431 -8.94 4.44 -9.23
N VAL A 432 -8.11 5.45 -9.01
CA VAL A 432 -7.74 6.42 -10.07
C VAL A 432 -6.91 5.69 -11.13
N GLY A 433 -5.94 4.88 -10.72
CA GLY A 433 -5.16 4.03 -11.63
C GLY A 433 -6.04 3.08 -12.46
N GLU A 434 -7.05 2.45 -11.83
CA GLU A 434 -8.02 1.59 -12.51
C GLU A 434 -8.68 2.30 -13.70
N GLN A 435 -9.21 3.50 -13.47
CA GLN A 435 -9.90 4.26 -14.50
C GLN A 435 -8.95 4.77 -15.60
N ILE A 436 -7.71 5.11 -15.25
CA ILE A 436 -6.68 5.46 -16.23
C ILE A 436 -6.38 4.26 -17.14
N ASP A 437 -6.31 3.05 -16.59
CA ASP A 437 -6.06 1.87 -17.40
C ASP A 437 -7.26 1.45 -18.25
N LEU A 438 -8.49 1.64 -17.76
CA LEU A 438 -9.69 1.52 -18.60
C LEU A 438 -9.68 2.53 -19.75
N LEU A 439 -9.28 3.78 -19.49
CA LEU A 439 -9.10 4.81 -20.52
C LEU A 439 -8.09 4.38 -21.58
N LEU A 440 -6.91 3.93 -21.17
CA LEU A 440 -5.85 3.49 -22.09
C LEU A 440 -6.27 2.28 -22.92
N ARG A 441 -6.97 1.31 -22.31
CA ARG A 441 -7.50 0.14 -23.01
C ARG A 441 -8.52 0.52 -24.06
N GLN A 442 -9.52 1.30 -23.69
CA GLN A 442 -10.59 1.70 -24.61
C GLN A 442 -10.09 2.64 -25.72
N PHE A 443 -9.06 3.43 -25.44
CA PHE A 443 -8.41 4.28 -26.44
C PHE A 443 -7.67 3.48 -27.52
N ASN A 444 -7.02 2.37 -27.15
CA ASN A 444 -6.24 1.52 -28.06
C ASN A 444 -7.09 0.56 -28.92
N LYS A 445 -8.40 0.49 -28.67
CA LYS A 445 -9.37 -0.17 -29.56
C LYS A 445 -9.68 0.73 -30.75
#